data_AF-A0A955R841-F1
#
_entry.id   AF-A0A955R841-F1
#
_cell.length_a   1.000
_cell.length_b   1.000
_cell.length_c   1.000
_cell.angle_alpha   90.00
_cell.angle_beta   90.00
_cell.angle_gamma   90.00
#
_symmetry.space_group_name_H-M   'P 1'
#
loop_
_entity.id
_entity.type
_entity.pdbx_description
1 polymer ?
#
loop_
_entity_poly.entity_id
_entity_poly.type
_entity_poly.pdbx_seq_one_letter_code
_entity_poly.pdbx_strand_id
1 'polypeptide(L)'
;MTRFEASVAAPGQVGPLRRYRDELVAAGDSRARVVTGLIAALEGDGSQLEADDSPWGVALGLPVACALAADPGLLAGLAPVLRTTRMGVEMVDGPLQGRTRFFGDPDLPPALPWPVLADCRMWVALDEVDGGLPCRFVCQLDLRDFRGPGLPELEGLLSVFVFQEIDEVGSAGVVLHHFPEGTDLVRRPHPACDEVNQRLAPSGVTLRVVRMAPGRDGPWQSVLEEHEAAWDAAAEVLASHLYGMFGHLRGTTGADPTPGADFGRLLVVPCDEEGLLNVHLAIQEEALAAGRLTAFELVWVDYDGA
;
A
#
# COMPACT_ATOMS: atom_id res chain seq x y z
N MET A 1 13.32 -24.68 -11.35
CA MET A 1 12.04 -25.41 -11.43
C MET A 1 12.02 -26.39 -10.26
N THR A 2 11.39 -26.01 -9.15
CA THR A 2 11.48 -26.73 -7.88
C THR A 2 10.11 -27.36 -7.61
N ARG A 3 10.05 -28.69 -7.52
CA ARG A 3 8.81 -29.43 -7.20
C ARG A 3 8.71 -29.58 -5.68
N PHE A 4 7.55 -29.21 -5.12
CA PHE A 4 7.21 -29.45 -3.73
C PHE A 4 6.17 -30.58 -3.66
N GLU A 5 6.41 -31.61 -2.86
CA GLU A 5 5.42 -32.64 -2.53
C GLU A 5 4.77 -32.28 -1.18
N ALA A 6 3.49 -31.93 -1.20
CA ALA A 6 2.70 -31.67 0.01
C ALA A 6 1.95 -32.94 0.43
N SER A 7 2.00 -33.30 1.72
CA SER A 7 1.26 -34.45 2.27
C SER A 7 -0.21 -34.09 2.54
N VAL A 8 -1.10 -35.06 2.31
CA VAL A 8 -2.55 -34.92 2.14
C VAL A 8 -3.28 -34.45 3.42
N ALA A 9 -4.10 -33.39 3.28
CA ALA A 9 -4.99 -32.85 4.33
C ALA A 9 -6.31 -33.65 4.49
N ALA A 10 -6.98 -33.49 5.64
CA ALA A 10 -8.17 -34.23 6.01
C ALA A 10 -9.45 -33.78 5.24
N PRO A 11 -10.39 -34.70 4.91
CA PRO A 11 -11.51 -34.47 3.96
C PRO A 11 -12.56 -33.41 4.34
N GLY A 12 -12.47 -32.72 5.48
CA GLY A 12 -13.45 -31.74 5.95
C GLY A 12 -13.19 -30.27 5.55
N GLN A 13 -12.03 -29.96 4.95
CA GLN A 13 -11.48 -28.59 4.90
C GLN A 13 -11.66 -27.87 3.55
N VAL A 14 -12.22 -28.54 2.53
CA VAL A 14 -12.38 -28.00 1.16
C VAL A 14 -13.70 -27.23 0.96
N GLY A 15 -14.67 -27.40 1.88
CA GLY A 15 -16.00 -26.80 1.79
C GLY A 15 -16.01 -25.26 1.64
N PRO A 16 -15.29 -24.51 2.49
CA PRO A 16 -15.21 -23.05 2.37
C PRO A 16 -14.56 -22.57 1.06
N LEU A 17 -13.51 -23.25 0.59
CA LEU A 17 -12.84 -22.93 -0.68
C LEU A 17 -13.75 -23.15 -1.88
N ARG A 18 -14.58 -24.21 -1.87
CA ARG A 18 -15.59 -24.45 -2.90
C ARG A 18 -16.63 -23.34 -2.95
N ARG A 19 -17.13 -22.90 -1.78
CA ARG A 19 -18.09 -21.79 -1.71
C ARG A 19 -17.48 -20.51 -2.28
N TYR A 20 -16.25 -20.17 -1.88
CA TYR A 20 -15.55 -18.99 -2.40
C TYR A 20 -15.25 -19.08 -3.91
N ARG A 21 -14.84 -20.26 -4.40
CA ARG A 21 -14.71 -20.52 -5.84
C ARG A 21 -16.04 -20.27 -6.56
N ASP A 22 -17.14 -20.78 -6.04
CA ASP A 22 -18.45 -20.67 -6.69
C ASP A 22 -18.94 -19.21 -6.74
N GLU A 23 -18.64 -18.42 -5.70
CA GLU A 23 -18.86 -16.97 -5.69
C GLU A 23 -18.02 -16.25 -6.77
N LEU A 24 -16.74 -16.61 -6.92
CA LEU A 24 -15.86 -16.06 -7.96
C LEU A 24 -16.31 -16.46 -9.37
N VAL A 25 -16.75 -17.71 -9.57
CA VAL A 25 -17.32 -18.18 -10.86
C VAL A 25 -18.58 -17.39 -11.20
N ALA A 26 -19.47 -17.18 -10.23
CA ALA A 26 -20.70 -16.42 -10.42
C ALA A 26 -20.42 -14.94 -10.77
N ALA A 27 -19.32 -14.39 -10.25
CA ALA A 27 -18.85 -13.04 -10.57
C ALA A 27 -18.09 -12.94 -11.91
N GLY A 28 -17.85 -14.06 -12.62
CA GLY A 28 -17.05 -14.09 -13.86
C GLY A 28 -15.57 -13.82 -13.62
N ASP A 29 -15.08 -14.12 -12.42
CA ASP A 29 -13.77 -13.71 -11.95
C ASP A 29 -12.68 -14.76 -12.28
N SER A 30 -11.56 -14.32 -12.88
CA SER A 30 -10.45 -15.20 -13.27
C SER A 30 -9.78 -15.90 -12.08
N ARG A 31 -9.89 -15.36 -10.86
CA ARG A 31 -9.41 -15.97 -9.62
C ARG A 31 -10.03 -17.33 -9.35
N ALA A 32 -11.22 -17.60 -9.88
CA ALA A 32 -11.88 -18.90 -9.77
C ALA A 32 -11.00 -20.05 -10.28
N ARG A 33 -10.19 -19.83 -11.31
CA ARG A 33 -9.29 -20.85 -11.87
C ARG A 33 -8.22 -21.26 -10.88
N VAL A 34 -7.62 -20.30 -10.19
CA VAL A 34 -6.55 -20.59 -9.24
C VAL A 34 -7.10 -21.24 -7.97
N VAL A 35 -8.27 -20.81 -7.47
CA VAL A 35 -8.95 -21.49 -6.36
C VAL A 35 -9.36 -22.91 -6.76
N THR A 36 -9.72 -23.13 -8.02
CA THR A 36 -10.00 -24.49 -8.56
C THR A 36 -8.76 -25.37 -8.56
N GLY A 37 -7.61 -24.85 -9.02
CA GLY A 37 -6.33 -25.57 -8.95
C GLY A 37 -5.90 -25.89 -7.52
N LEU A 38 -6.12 -24.95 -6.59
CA LEU A 38 -5.87 -25.16 -5.15
C LEU A 38 -6.77 -26.26 -4.56
N ILE A 39 -8.06 -26.26 -4.87
CA ILE A 39 -8.99 -27.32 -4.46
C ILE A 39 -8.50 -28.67 -5.00
N ALA A 40 -8.14 -28.75 -6.29
CA ALA A 40 -7.65 -29.99 -6.89
C ALA A 40 -6.36 -30.50 -6.22
N ALA A 41 -5.42 -29.58 -5.93
CA ALA A 41 -4.18 -29.91 -5.23
C ALA A 41 -4.43 -30.42 -3.80
N LEU A 42 -5.32 -29.76 -3.04
CA LEU A 42 -5.70 -30.17 -1.68
C LEU A 42 -6.48 -31.49 -1.65
N GLU A 43 -7.19 -31.82 -2.72
CA GLU A 43 -7.95 -33.08 -2.87
C GLU A 43 -7.09 -34.24 -3.42
N GLY A 44 -5.78 -34.03 -3.59
CA GLY A 44 -4.82 -35.09 -3.89
C GLY A 44 -4.45 -35.24 -5.36
N ASP A 45 -4.88 -34.34 -6.24
CA ASP A 45 -4.37 -34.27 -7.61
C ASP A 45 -3.26 -33.20 -7.68
N GLY A 46 -2.12 -33.52 -7.07
CA GLY A 46 -0.94 -32.65 -6.93
C GLY A 46 -0.22 -32.31 -8.24
N SER A 47 -0.91 -32.44 -9.39
CA SER A 47 -0.30 -32.33 -10.71
C SER A 47 -0.61 -31.05 -11.49
N GLN A 48 -1.44 -30.11 -10.97
CA GLN A 48 -1.85 -28.94 -11.74
C GLN A 48 -2.02 -27.62 -10.95
N LEU A 49 -0.94 -27.14 -10.33
CA LEU A 49 -0.82 -25.69 -10.07
C LEU A 49 0.05 -25.09 -11.18
N GLU A 50 -0.58 -24.74 -12.30
CA GLU A 50 0.02 -23.81 -13.25
C GLU A 50 -0.20 -22.40 -12.70
N ALA A 51 0.90 -21.67 -12.47
CA ALA A 51 0.81 -20.26 -12.18
C ALA A 51 0.15 -19.59 -13.38
N ASP A 52 -1.07 -19.09 -13.22
CA ASP A 52 -1.65 -18.18 -14.18
C ASP A 52 -0.77 -16.92 -14.19
N ASP A 53 -0.30 -16.50 -15.37
CA ASP A 53 0.47 -15.26 -15.61
C ASP A 53 -0.29 -14.00 -15.16
N SER A 54 -1.54 -14.14 -14.71
CA SER A 54 -2.21 -13.11 -13.93
C SER A 54 -1.30 -12.60 -12.79
N PRO A 55 -1.25 -11.27 -12.57
CA PRO A 55 -0.50 -10.67 -11.46
C PRO A 55 -0.86 -11.29 -10.10
N TRP A 56 -2.09 -11.82 -9.96
CA TRP A 56 -2.57 -12.49 -8.76
C TRP A 56 -1.96 -13.89 -8.58
N GLY A 57 -1.86 -14.70 -9.63
CA GLY A 57 -1.29 -16.06 -9.59
C GLY A 57 0.19 -16.06 -9.20
N VAL A 58 0.94 -15.09 -9.75
CA VAL A 58 2.37 -14.90 -9.51
C VAL A 58 2.65 -14.26 -8.14
N ALA A 59 1.88 -13.25 -7.71
CA ALA A 59 2.17 -12.52 -6.48
C ALA A 59 1.57 -13.12 -5.20
N LEU A 60 0.47 -13.89 -5.30
CA LEU A 60 -0.34 -14.25 -4.11
C LEU A 60 -1.02 -15.62 -4.18
N GLY A 61 -1.45 -16.05 -5.36
CA GLY A 61 -2.18 -17.30 -5.55
C GLY A 61 -1.36 -18.54 -5.21
N LEU A 62 -0.15 -18.67 -5.77
CA LEU A 62 0.75 -19.78 -5.50
C LEU A 62 1.32 -19.78 -4.05
N PRO A 63 1.71 -18.64 -3.47
CA PRO A 63 2.24 -18.58 -2.10
C PRO A 63 1.21 -18.84 -1.00
N VAL A 64 0.01 -18.24 -1.12
CA VAL A 64 -1.11 -18.54 -0.22
C VAL A 64 -1.59 -19.98 -0.41
N ALA A 65 -1.55 -20.50 -1.64
CA ALA A 65 -1.80 -21.93 -1.91
C ALA A 65 -0.78 -22.84 -1.21
N CYS A 66 0.52 -22.51 -1.26
CA CYS A 66 1.57 -23.27 -0.57
C CYS A 66 1.42 -23.21 0.96
N ALA A 67 1.11 -22.02 1.52
CA ALA A 67 0.86 -21.86 2.96
C ALA A 67 -0.40 -22.63 3.42
N LEU A 68 -1.47 -22.63 2.63
CA LEU A 68 -2.69 -23.38 2.91
C LEU A 68 -2.54 -24.90 2.74
N ALA A 69 -1.67 -25.34 1.83
CA ALA A 69 -1.31 -26.74 1.69
C ALA A 69 -0.48 -27.25 2.88
N ALA A 70 0.25 -26.36 3.55
CA ALA A 70 1.02 -26.68 4.75
C ALA A 70 0.14 -26.72 6.03
N ASP A 71 -0.79 -25.78 6.19
CA ASP A 71 -1.80 -25.80 7.27
C ASP A 71 -3.10 -25.07 6.85
N PRO A 72 -4.22 -25.77 6.67
CA PRO A 72 -5.50 -25.15 6.30
C PRO A 72 -6.12 -24.24 7.38
N GLY A 73 -5.71 -24.32 8.66
CA GLY A 73 -6.17 -23.44 9.75
C GLY A 73 -5.57 -22.03 9.69
N LEU A 74 -4.56 -21.85 8.85
CA LEU A 74 -3.67 -20.70 8.78
C LEU A 74 -4.35 -19.42 8.28
N LEU A 75 -5.25 -19.52 7.29
CA LEU A 75 -6.04 -18.37 6.84
C LEU A 75 -7.08 -17.95 7.89
N ALA A 76 -7.63 -18.86 8.67
CA ALA A 76 -8.62 -18.52 9.69
C ALA A 76 -7.98 -17.79 10.87
N GLY A 77 -6.76 -18.19 11.28
CA GLY A 77 -5.98 -17.51 12.32
C GLY A 77 -5.42 -16.16 11.87
N LEU A 78 -5.02 -16.03 10.60
CA LEU A 78 -4.51 -14.76 10.05
C LEU A 78 -5.60 -13.85 9.49
N ALA A 79 -6.83 -14.32 9.24
CA ALA A 79 -7.92 -13.48 8.71
C ALA A 79 -8.19 -12.18 9.51
N PRO A 80 -8.08 -12.16 10.85
CA PRO A 80 -8.26 -10.92 11.62
C PRO A 80 -7.18 -9.86 11.32
N VAL A 81 -5.99 -10.28 10.87
CA VAL A 81 -4.84 -9.40 10.62
C VAL A 81 -4.55 -9.21 9.13
N LEU A 82 -5.07 -10.08 8.26
CA LEU A 82 -4.94 -9.97 6.82
C LEU A 82 -5.88 -8.91 6.26
N ARG A 83 -5.37 -7.69 6.14
CA ARG A 83 -6.06 -6.62 5.40
C ARG A 83 -5.96 -6.88 3.90
N THR A 84 -7.11 -7.14 3.30
CA THR A 84 -7.23 -7.94 2.07
C THR A 84 -7.09 -7.17 0.77
N THR A 85 -6.94 -5.85 0.81
CA THR A 85 -6.92 -5.05 -0.42
C THR A 85 -6.11 -3.80 -0.22
N ARG A 86 -5.18 -3.55 -1.12
CA ARG A 86 -4.40 -2.32 -1.26
C ARG A 86 -4.10 -2.11 -2.72
N MET A 87 -3.77 -0.89 -3.09
CA MET A 87 -3.20 -0.62 -4.40
C MET A 87 -1.75 -0.20 -4.26
N GLY A 88 -0.86 -1.12 -4.63
CA GLY A 88 0.54 -0.85 -4.88
C GLY A 88 0.67 0.02 -6.12
N VAL A 89 1.59 0.96 -6.09
CA VAL A 89 1.80 1.96 -7.12
C VAL A 89 3.24 1.83 -7.60
N GLU A 90 3.41 1.43 -8.86
CA GLU A 90 4.72 1.39 -9.51
C GLU A 90 4.87 2.63 -10.39
N MET A 91 5.97 3.36 -10.23
CA MET A 91 6.30 4.47 -11.12
C MET A 91 6.70 3.90 -12.49
N VAL A 92 6.18 4.48 -13.57
CA VAL A 92 6.52 4.09 -14.93
C VAL A 92 6.96 5.29 -15.75
N ASP A 93 8.02 5.07 -16.53
CA ASP A 93 8.46 6.01 -17.56
C ASP A 93 7.45 6.01 -18.71
N GLY A 94 6.70 7.09 -18.86
CA GLY A 94 5.70 7.18 -19.91
C GLY A 94 4.76 8.38 -19.79
N PRO A 95 3.90 8.59 -20.80
CA PRO A 95 2.92 9.67 -20.76
C PRO A 95 1.95 9.45 -19.59
N LEU A 96 1.66 10.52 -18.84
CA LEU A 96 0.70 10.52 -17.75
C LEU A 96 -0.64 9.96 -18.20
N GLN A 97 -1.06 8.81 -17.65
CA GLN A 97 -2.39 8.24 -17.87
C GLN A 97 -3.27 8.58 -16.67
N GLY A 98 -4.31 9.38 -16.90
CA GLY A 98 -5.25 9.74 -15.84
C GLY A 98 -4.76 10.85 -14.91
N ARG A 99 -5.39 10.95 -13.73
CA ARG A 99 -5.13 12.00 -12.74
C ARG A 99 -4.15 11.57 -11.66
N THR A 100 -4.02 10.25 -11.43
CA THR A 100 -3.03 9.67 -10.53
C THR A 100 -1.61 9.78 -11.12
N ARG A 101 -0.68 10.40 -10.40
CA ARG A 101 0.70 10.61 -10.83
C ARG A 101 1.64 10.92 -9.68
N PHE A 102 2.93 10.69 -9.91
CA PHE A 102 4.00 11.26 -9.09
C PHE A 102 4.61 12.47 -9.77
N PHE A 103 5.05 13.42 -8.94
CA PHE A 103 5.86 14.57 -9.31
C PHE A 103 5.27 15.47 -10.40
N GLY A 104 6.08 16.42 -10.88
CA GLY A 104 5.67 17.49 -11.78
C GLY A 104 4.83 18.56 -11.08
N ASP A 105 3.73 18.95 -11.70
CA ASP A 105 2.90 20.07 -11.26
C ASP A 105 1.51 19.56 -10.83
N PRO A 106 0.99 19.95 -9.64
CA PRO A 106 -0.32 19.52 -9.16
C PRO A 106 -1.48 20.25 -9.83
N ASP A 107 -2.66 19.66 -9.80
CA ASP A 107 -3.91 20.36 -10.07
C ASP A 107 -4.50 20.83 -8.73
N LEU A 108 -4.60 22.15 -8.50
CA LEU A 108 -5.03 22.75 -7.23
C LEU A 108 -6.10 23.82 -7.46
N PRO A 109 -6.91 24.16 -6.45
CA PRO A 109 -7.79 25.31 -6.52
C PRO A 109 -7.00 26.61 -6.82
N PRO A 110 -7.48 27.50 -7.69
CA PRO A 110 -6.76 28.72 -8.05
C PRO A 110 -6.40 29.60 -6.85
N ALA A 111 -7.25 29.64 -5.83
CA ALA A 111 -7.06 30.44 -4.63
C ALA A 111 -6.28 29.75 -3.51
N LEU A 112 -5.96 28.45 -3.65
CA LEU A 112 -5.19 27.74 -2.62
C LEU A 112 -3.73 28.26 -2.64
N PRO A 113 -3.20 28.72 -1.50
CA PRO A 113 -1.77 28.99 -1.34
C PRO A 113 -0.95 27.72 -1.60
N TRP A 114 0.30 27.88 -2.04
CA TRP A 114 1.20 26.74 -2.11
C TRP A 114 1.53 26.27 -0.69
N PRO A 115 1.48 24.96 -0.38
CA PRO A 115 1.78 24.49 0.96
C PRO A 115 3.22 24.78 1.36
N VAL A 116 3.43 25.17 2.61
CA VAL A 116 4.75 25.50 3.18
C VAL A 116 5.05 24.61 4.38
N LEU A 117 6.31 24.62 4.84
CA LEU A 117 6.77 23.85 5.99
C LEU A 117 5.87 24.02 7.23
N ALA A 118 5.39 25.24 7.52
CA ALA A 118 4.50 25.50 8.65
C ALA A 118 3.14 24.76 8.56
N ASP A 119 2.73 24.32 7.37
CA ASP A 119 1.51 23.54 7.15
C ASP A 119 1.73 22.03 7.38
N CYS A 120 3.00 21.59 7.44
CA CYS A 120 3.35 20.18 7.51
C CYS A 120 3.16 19.58 8.91
N ARG A 121 2.80 18.29 8.91
CA ARG A 121 3.05 17.41 10.05
C ARG A 121 4.47 16.91 9.97
N MET A 122 5.26 17.29 10.97
CA MET A 122 6.68 16.98 11.04
C MET A 122 6.93 15.63 11.69
N TRP A 123 7.93 14.91 11.18
CA TRP A 123 8.44 13.70 11.84
C TRP A 123 9.30 14.07 13.05
N VAL A 124 10.23 15.00 12.85
CA VAL A 124 11.02 15.64 13.90
C VAL A 124 10.91 17.15 13.74
N ALA A 125 10.69 17.87 14.84
CA ALA A 125 10.53 19.33 14.83
C ALA A 125 11.80 20.04 14.32
N LEU A 126 11.60 21.10 13.53
CA LEU A 126 12.66 21.94 12.96
C LEU A 126 12.51 23.36 13.51
N ASP A 127 13.15 23.65 14.64
CA ASP A 127 12.99 24.94 15.33
C ASP A 127 13.76 26.10 14.65
N GLU A 128 14.74 25.80 13.80
CA GLU A 128 15.65 26.78 13.18
C GLU A 128 15.41 26.99 11.68
N VAL A 129 14.45 26.27 11.08
CA VAL A 129 14.14 26.34 9.65
C VAL A 129 12.98 27.30 9.40
N ASP A 130 13.06 28.12 8.34
CA ASP A 130 11.98 29.04 7.97
C ASP A 130 10.70 28.27 7.59
N GLY A 131 9.66 28.40 8.42
CA GLY A 131 8.36 27.77 8.18
C GLY A 131 7.65 28.23 6.91
N GLY A 132 8.09 29.33 6.28
CA GLY A 132 7.57 29.82 5.01
C GLY A 132 8.13 29.12 3.77
N LEU A 133 9.07 28.18 3.94
CA LEU A 133 9.66 27.46 2.81
C LEU A 133 8.63 26.55 2.12
N PRO A 134 8.54 26.59 0.78
CA PRO A 134 7.57 25.81 0.02
C PRO A 134 7.85 24.31 0.08
N CYS A 135 6.79 23.51 0.22
CA CYS A 135 6.89 22.06 0.09
C CYS A 135 7.06 21.63 -1.36
N ARG A 136 7.74 20.50 -1.59
CA ARG A 136 7.73 19.76 -2.85
C ARG A 136 6.37 19.11 -3.10
N PHE A 137 5.87 19.16 -4.33
CA PHE A 137 4.77 18.29 -4.75
C PHE A 137 5.25 16.86 -5.04
N VAL A 138 4.68 15.87 -4.36
CA VAL A 138 5.10 14.46 -4.49
C VAL A 138 4.15 13.64 -5.32
N CYS A 139 2.84 13.68 -5.05
CA CYS A 139 1.88 12.96 -5.87
C CYS A 139 0.47 13.52 -5.77
N GLN A 140 -0.34 13.22 -6.78
CA GLN A 140 -1.78 13.45 -6.76
C GLN A 140 -2.43 12.14 -7.14
N LEU A 141 -3.38 11.68 -6.32
CA LEU A 141 -4.05 10.40 -6.46
C LEU A 141 -5.53 10.65 -6.74
N ASP A 142 -6.06 10.02 -7.78
CA ASP A 142 -7.50 9.95 -8.00
C ASP A 142 -8.07 8.81 -7.17
N LEU A 143 -8.83 9.14 -6.12
CA LEU A 143 -9.30 8.16 -5.15
C LEU A 143 -10.25 7.12 -5.76
N ARG A 144 -10.80 7.40 -6.95
CA ARG A 144 -11.62 6.46 -7.72
C ARG A 144 -10.79 5.32 -8.30
N ASP A 145 -9.52 5.57 -8.58
CA ASP A 145 -8.58 4.53 -8.99
C ASP A 145 -8.33 3.55 -7.84
N PHE A 146 -8.61 3.95 -6.59
CA PHE A 146 -8.33 3.19 -5.39
C PHE A 146 -9.53 2.41 -4.81
N ARG A 147 -10.48 2.00 -5.67
CA ARG A 147 -11.68 1.24 -5.27
C ARG A 147 -11.46 -0.27 -5.31
N GLY A 148 -12.08 -0.99 -4.38
CA GLY A 148 -12.06 -2.45 -4.39
C GLY A 148 -12.74 -3.06 -3.16
N PRO A 149 -12.95 -4.39 -3.16
CA PRO A 149 -13.57 -5.08 -2.04
C PRO A 149 -12.83 -4.80 -0.73
N GLY A 150 -13.52 -4.33 0.31
CA GLY A 150 -12.93 -4.04 1.63
C GLY A 150 -12.14 -2.73 1.72
N LEU A 151 -12.14 -1.90 0.67
CA LEU A 151 -11.63 -0.53 0.72
C LEU A 151 -12.79 0.47 0.90
N PRO A 152 -12.56 1.61 1.57
CA PRO A 152 -13.56 2.67 1.63
C PRO A 152 -13.84 3.23 0.23
N GLU A 153 -15.11 3.50 -0.05
CA GLU A 153 -15.52 4.20 -1.28
C GLU A 153 -15.21 5.69 -1.13
N LEU A 154 -14.01 6.08 -1.58
CA LEU A 154 -13.54 7.45 -1.54
C LEU A 154 -13.63 8.09 -2.93
N GLU A 155 -13.78 9.42 -2.94
CA GLU A 155 -13.94 10.22 -4.15
C GLU A 155 -13.10 11.49 -4.10
N GLY A 156 -12.78 12.03 -5.26
CA GLY A 156 -11.97 13.23 -5.40
C GLY A 156 -10.48 12.95 -5.55
N LEU A 157 -9.67 14.00 -5.37
CA LEU A 157 -8.23 13.94 -5.50
C LEU A 157 -7.55 14.13 -4.15
N LEU A 158 -6.55 13.30 -3.86
CA LEU A 158 -5.66 13.49 -2.72
C LEU A 158 -4.29 13.95 -3.24
N SER A 159 -3.86 15.14 -2.83
CA SER A 159 -2.54 15.68 -3.14
C SER A 159 -1.62 15.60 -1.94
N VAL A 160 -0.39 15.15 -2.18
CA VAL A 160 0.68 15.00 -1.20
C VAL A 160 1.78 16.00 -1.49
N PHE A 161 2.16 16.75 -0.45
CA PHE A 161 3.30 17.64 -0.47
C PHE A 161 4.23 17.30 0.68
N VAL A 162 5.53 17.40 0.44
CA VAL A 162 6.58 17.04 1.39
C VAL A 162 7.61 18.15 1.46
N PHE A 163 8.01 18.52 2.66
CA PHE A 163 9.21 19.31 2.89
C PHE A 163 10.31 18.39 3.43
N GLN A 164 11.54 18.56 2.94
CA GLN A 164 12.70 17.76 3.30
C GLN A 164 13.82 18.67 3.81
N GLU A 165 14.40 18.29 4.94
CA GLU A 165 15.67 18.82 5.45
C GLU A 165 16.51 17.64 5.92
N ILE A 166 17.11 16.95 4.95
CA ILE A 166 17.83 15.69 5.21
C ILE A 166 19.26 15.97 5.65
N ASP A 167 19.92 16.93 5.00
CA ASP A 167 21.36 17.13 5.12
C ASP A 167 21.75 17.73 6.47
N GLU A 168 20.95 18.67 7.00
CA GLU A 168 21.26 19.32 8.28
C GLU A 168 20.59 18.64 9.47
N VAL A 169 19.33 18.21 9.31
CA VAL A 169 18.50 17.76 10.45
C VAL A 169 17.94 16.35 10.30
N GLY A 170 18.02 15.75 9.11
CA GLY A 170 17.50 14.40 8.88
C GLY A 170 15.99 14.30 9.15
N SER A 171 15.21 15.28 8.69
CA SER A 171 13.76 15.34 8.93
C SER A 171 12.96 15.55 7.65
N ALA A 172 11.68 15.18 7.71
CA ALA A 172 10.71 15.48 6.70
C ALA A 172 9.36 15.89 7.33
N GLY A 173 8.62 16.69 6.59
CA GLY A 173 7.27 17.12 6.93
C GLY A 173 6.32 16.83 5.78
N VAL A 174 5.08 16.42 6.08
CA VAL A 174 4.08 16.10 5.07
C VAL A 174 2.81 16.91 5.30
N VAL A 175 2.22 17.40 4.21
CA VAL A 175 0.86 17.97 4.22
C VAL A 175 0.03 17.35 3.10
N LEU A 176 -1.22 17.02 3.45
CA LEU A 176 -2.19 16.42 2.55
C LEU A 176 -3.34 17.40 2.29
N HIS A 177 -3.74 17.49 1.02
CA HIS A 177 -4.98 18.14 0.64
C HIS A 177 -5.91 17.15 -0.06
N HIS A 178 -7.11 16.99 0.46
CA HIS A 178 -8.18 16.25 -0.18
C HIS A 178 -9.16 17.22 -0.85
N PHE A 179 -9.36 17.06 -2.15
CA PHE A 179 -10.28 17.86 -2.95
C PHE A 179 -11.46 17.00 -3.41
N PRO A 180 -12.69 17.27 -2.95
CA PRO A 180 -13.87 16.54 -3.38
C PRO A 180 -14.08 16.60 -4.90
N GLU A 181 -14.85 15.64 -5.43
CA GLU A 181 -15.23 15.67 -6.85
C GLU A 181 -15.98 16.97 -7.19
N GLY A 182 -15.73 17.51 -8.39
CA GLY A 182 -16.31 18.77 -8.84
C GLY A 182 -15.60 20.03 -8.35
N THR A 183 -14.54 19.92 -7.54
CA THR A 183 -13.68 21.06 -7.21
C THR A 183 -13.07 21.64 -8.49
N ASP A 184 -13.08 22.97 -8.62
CA ASP A 184 -12.39 23.68 -9.71
C ASP A 184 -10.89 23.63 -9.49
N LEU A 185 -10.19 22.87 -10.32
CA LEU A 185 -8.76 22.62 -10.21
C LEU A 185 -8.05 23.06 -11.48
N VAL A 186 -6.96 23.79 -11.31
CA VAL A 186 -6.09 24.22 -12.38
C VAL A 186 -4.68 23.71 -12.14
N ARG A 187 -3.97 23.36 -13.21
CA ARG A 187 -2.57 23.00 -13.13
C ARG A 187 -1.76 24.19 -12.59
N ARG A 188 -1.15 24.03 -11.43
CA ARG A 188 -0.35 25.07 -10.76
C ARG A 188 1.14 24.73 -10.90
N PRO A 189 1.96 25.61 -11.51
CA PRO A 189 3.40 25.40 -11.58
C PRO A 189 4.00 25.34 -10.18
N HIS A 190 4.94 24.42 -9.98
CA HIS A 190 5.76 24.36 -8.78
C HIS A 190 6.53 25.68 -8.58
N PRO A 191 6.58 26.24 -7.37
CA PRO A 191 7.42 27.39 -7.08
C PRO A 191 8.91 27.01 -7.11
N ALA A 192 9.77 28.02 -7.23
CA ALA A 192 11.20 27.84 -7.03
C ALA A 192 11.46 27.45 -5.57
N CYS A 193 12.27 26.41 -5.36
CA CYS A 193 12.65 25.86 -4.05
C CYS A 193 14.15 25.57 -4.07
N ASP A 194 14.71 25.18 -2.92
CA ASP A 194 16.05 24.60 -2.85
C ASP A 194 16.15 23.27 -3.62
N GLU A 195 17.37 22.75 -3.76
CA GLU A 195 17.67 21.52 -4.50
C GLU A 195 16.93 20.29 -3.96
N VAL A 196 16.76 20.20 -2.65
CA VAL A 196 16.15 19.06 -1.96
C VAL A 196 14.62 19.07 -2.05
N ASN A 197 14.01 20.24 -2.27
CA ASN A 197 12.56 20.43 -2.40
C ASN A 197 12.12 20.86 -3.81
N GLN A 198 13.04 20.89 -4.79
CA GLN A 198 12.74 21.31 -6.16
C GLN A 198 11.76 20.38 -6.88
N ARG A 199 11.14 20.89 -7.95
CA ARG A 199 10.24 20.13 -8.81
C ARG A 199 10.98 18.96 -9.49
N LEU A 200 10.41 17.76 -9.40
CA LEU A 200 10.87 16.57 -10.12
C LEU A 200 10.09 16.36 -11.43
N ALA A 201 10.62 15.55 -12.35
CA ALA A 201 9.94 15.23 -13.59
C ALA A 201 8.69 14.38 -13.30
N PRO A 202 7.56 14.62 -13.99
CA PRO A 202 6.35 13.85 -13.73
C PRO A 202 6.51 12.38 -14.15
N SER A 203 6.04 11.47 -13.31
CA SER A 203 6.06 10.03 -13.54
C SER A 203 4.64 9.46 -13.52
N GLY A 204 4.37 8.57 -14.49
CA GLY A 204 3.12 7.82 -14.53
C GLY A 204 3.08 6.72 -13.47
N VAL A 205 1.91 6.10 -13.31
CA VAL A 205 1.76 5.00 -12.34
C VAL A 205 1.08 3.78 -12.94
N THR A 206 1.47 2.61 -12.46
CA THR A 206 0.71 1.37 -12.60
C THR A 206 0.17 0.94 -11.24
N LEU A 207 -1.13 0.69 -11.16
CA LEU A 207 -1.80 0.26 -9.94
C LEU A 207 -1.91 -1.27 -9.91
N ARG A 208 -1.60 -1.87 -8.77
CA ARG A 208 -1.67 -3.32 -8.54
C ARG A 208 -2.39 -3.62 -7.25
N VAL A 209 -3.38 -4.51 -7.30
CA VAL A 209 -4.03 -4.96 -6.07
C VAL A 209 -3.15 -5.99 -5.37
N VAL A 210 -2.71 -5.68 -4.15
CA VAL A 210 -1.87 -6.57 -3.36
C VAL A 210 -2.47 -6.82 -1.98
N ARG A 211 -2.36 -8.07 -1.52
CA ARG A 211 -2.58 -8.45 -0.12
C ARG A 211 -1.24 -8.43 0.59
N MET A 212 -1.24 -7.92 1.80
CA MET A 212 -0.04 -7.79 2.61
C MET A 212 -0.46 -7.87 4.06
N ALA A 213 0.48 -8.25 4.90
CA ALA A 213 0.23 -8.53 6.29
C ALA A 213 1.12 -7.63 7.19
N PRO A 214 0.69 -7.37 8.45
CA PRO A 214 1.35 -6.38 9.32
C PRO A 214 2.74 -6.81 9.78
N GLY A 215 3.53 -5.86 10.28
CA GLY A 215 4.78 -6.04 11.02
C GLY A 215 4.81 -7.19 12.02
N ARG A 216 5.93 -7.91 12.12
CA ARG A 216 6.21 -8.70 13.33
C ARG A 216 6.45 -7.79 14.52
N ASP A 217 7.21 -6.73 14.31
CA ASP A 217 7.61 -5.77 15.36
C ASP A 217 6.59 -4.64 15.54
N GLY A 218 5.30 -4.94 15.35
CA GLY A 218 4.20 -3.98 15.36
C GLY A 218 3.09 -4.37 16.33
N PRO A 219 1.96 -3.64 16.32
CA PRO A 219 0.84 -3.88 17.24
C PRO A 219 0.16 -5.25 17.09
N TRP A 220 0.55 -6.01 16.07
CA TRP A 220 0.02 -7.34 15.77
C TRP A 220 0.97 -8.47 16.21
N GLN A 221 2.10 -8.15 16.86
CA GLN A 221 3.13 -9.12 17.25
C GLN A 221 2.58 -10.37 17.92
N SER A 222 1.76 -10.22 18.97
CA SER A 222 1.22 -11.36 19.73
C SER A 222 0.38 -12.30 18.87
N VAL A 223 -0.41 -11.76 17.95
CA VAL A 223 -1.23 -12.57 17.01
C VAL A 223 -0.33 -13.29 16.01
N LEU A 224 0.77 -12.67 15.60
CA LEU A 224 1.72 -13.27 14.67
C LEU A 224 2.61 -14.33 15.33
N GLU A 225 2.98 -14.15 16.60
CA GLU A 225 3.75 -15.12 17.39
C GLU A 225 2.97 -16.42 17.63
N GLU A 226 1.66 -16.32 17.89
CA GLU A 226 0.76 -17.49 17.99
C GLU A 226 0.69 -18.30 16.68
N HIS A 227 1.14 -17.69 15.58
CA HIS A 227 1.10 -18.23 14.22
C HIS A 227 2.48 -18.13 13.53
N GLU A 228 3.58 -18.28 14.29
CA GLU A 228 4.94 -18.03 13.81
C GLU A 228 5.32 -18.86 12.57
N ALA A 229 5.09 -20.18 12.62
CA ALA A 229 5.40 -21.10 11.51
C ALA A 229 4.59 -20.78 10.25
N ALA A 230 3.38 -20.25 10.43
CA ALA A 230 2.51 -19.81 9.36
C ALA A 230 2.96 -18.50 8.73
N TRP A 231 3.48 -17.60 9.56
CA TRP A 231 4.00 -16.32 9.14
C TRP A 231 5.31 -16.45 8.37
N ASP A 232 6.26 -17.26 8.83
CA ASP A 232 7.56 -17.43 8.14
C ASP A 232 7.37 -17.86 6.69
N ALA A 233 6.42 -18.78 6.43
CA ALA A 233 6.08 -19.22 5.09
C ALA A 233 5.38 -18.14 4.23
N ALA A 234 4.65 -17.21 4.84
CA ALA A 234 3.95 -16.12 4.13
C ALA A 234 4.82 -14.87 3.95
N ALA A 235 5.70 -14.58 4.90
CA ALA A 235 6.54 -13.37 4.95
C ALA A 235 7.59 -13.35 3.84
N GLU A 236 8.16 -14.50 3.49
CA GLU A 236 9.13 -14.65 2.40
C GLU A 236 8.54 -14.28 1.04
N VAL A 237 7.20 -14.19 0.94
CA VAL A 237 6.50 -13.94 -0.33
C VAL A 237 5.62 -12.69 -0.34
N LEU A 238 5.20 -12.19 0.83
CA LEU A 238 4.46 -10.92 0.97
C LEU A 238 5.39 -9.69 1.05
N ALA A 239 6.71 -9.89 1.07
CA ALA A 239 7.71 -8.84 1.04
C ALA A 239 7.91 -8.33 -0.40
N SER A 240 7.07 -7.39 -0.82
CA SER A 240 7.36 -6.56 -2.00
C SER A 240 7.38 -5.10 -1.57
N HIS A 241 8.50 -4.44 -1.85
CA HIS A 241 8.76 -3.02 -1.63
C HIS A 241 7.84 -2.17 -2.51
N LEU A 242 6.60 -1.96 -2.05
CA LEU A 242 5.58 -1.27 -2.82
C LEU A 242 5.18 0.03 -2.13
N TYR A 243 5.27 1.11 -2.88
CA TYR A 243 4.55 2.36 -2.60
C TYR A 243 3.06 2.12 -2.77
N GLY A 244 2.23 2.93 -2.12
CA GLY A 244 0.81 2.94 -2.42
C GLY A 244 -0.08 3.35 -1.27
N MET A 245 -1.34 2.93 -1.35
CA MET A 245 -2.40 3.33 -0.43
C MET A 245 -3.03 2.13 0.29
N PHE A 246 -3.33 2.30 1.57
CA PHE A 246 -4.04 1.38 2.47
C PHE A 246 -3.26 0.18 3.05
N GLY A 247 -3.83 -0.40 4.11
CA GLY A 247 -3.38 -1.63 4.77
C GLY A 247 -2.19 -1.50 5.74
N HIS A 248 -1.05 -2.10 5.44
CA HIS A 248 0.17 -2.32 6.25
C HIS A 248 1.40 -2.26 5.32
N LEU A 249 1.41 -1.30 4.39
CA LEU A 249 2.48 -1.15 3.39
C LEU A 249 3.81 -1.05 4.13
N ARG A 250 4.76 -1.88 3.70
CA ARG A 250 6.13 -1.90 4.21
C ARG A 250 7.02 -1.44 3.06
N GLY A 251 7.28 -0.15 3.03
CA GLY A 251 8.23 0.45 2.08
C GLY A 251 9.66 0.47 2.61
N THR A 252 9.98 -0.32 3.65
CA THR A 252 11.28 -0.32 4.34
C THR A 252 11.64 -1.72 4.84
N THR A 253 12.92 -1.92 5.16
CA THR A 253 13.43 -3.12 5.84
C THR A 253 13.25 -3.10 7.37
N GLY A 254 12.78 -1.97 7.92
CA GLY A 254 12.66 -1.71 9.36
C GLY A 254 11.42 -2.30 10.04
N ALA A 255 11.34 -2.08 11.36
CA ALA A 255 10.17 -2.43 12.19
C ALA A 255 8.91 -1.72 11.69
N ASP A 256 7.72 -2.31 11.90
CA ASP A 256 6.46 -1.72 11.44
C ASP A 256 6.07 -0.50 12.27
N PRO A 257 6.10 0.73 11.70
CA PRO A 257 5.85 1.95 12.47
C PRO A 257 4.34 2.20 12.68
N THR A 258 3.51 1.16 12.75
CA THR A 258 2.06 1.33 12.95
C THR A 258 1.79 1.71 14.41
N PRO A 259 1.15 2.86 14.71
CA PRO A 259 0.99 3.33 16.09
C PRO A 259 0.16 2.42 17.00
N GLY A 260 -0.83 1.73 16.42
CA GLY A 260 -1.77 0.88 17.16
C GLY A 260 -2.57 -0.03 16.24
N ALA A 261 -3.29 -1.01 16.82
CA ALA A 261 -4.10 -1.97 16.05
C ALA A 261 -5.31 -1.32 15.34
N ASP A 262 -5.75 -0.17 15.83
CA ASP A 262 -6.82 0.67 15.26
C ASP A 262 -6.33 1.61 14.15
N PHE A 263 -5.06 1.51 13.76
CA PHE A 263 -4.48 2.23 12.63
C PHE A 263 -4.28 1.30 11.42
N GLY A 264 -4.36 1.90 10.25
CA GLY A 264 -3.87 1.36 9.00
C GLY A 264 -2.84 2.31 8.38
N ARG A 265 -2.12 1.83 7.37
CA ARG A 265 -1.39 2.72 6.47
C ARG A 265 -2.40 3.51 5.65
N LEU A 266 -2.26 4.83 5.64
CA LEU A 266 -2.89 5.66 4.64
C LEU A 266 -2.07 5.54 3.35
N LEU A 267 -0.81 5.93 3.40
CA LEU A 267 0.07 6.03 2.24
C LEU A 267 1.51 5.65 2.59
N VAL A 268 2.22 5.07 1.63
CA VAL A 268 3.68 5.02 1.60
C VAL A 268 4.10 5.57 0.25
N VAL A 269 4.85 6.67 0.24
CA VAL A 269 5.19 7.38 -1.01
C VAL A 269 6.68 7.72 -1.08
N PRO A 270 7.29 7.55 -2.26
CA PRO A 270 8.65 7.99 -2.51
C PRO A 270 8.68 9.50 -2.65
N CYS A 271 9.74 10.08 -2.11
CA CYS A 271 9.93 11.52 -2.02
C CYS A 271 11.07 12.01 -2.95
N ASP A 272 11.73 11.08 -3.63
CA ASP A 272 12.69 11.25 -4.72
C ASP A 272 12.44 10.23 -5.84
N GLU A 273 13.14 10.39 -6.97
CA GLU A 273 12.96 9.55 -8.17
C GLU A 273 13.49 8.12 -7.98
N GLU A 274 14.47 7.93 -7.09
CA GLU A 274 15.12 6.65 -6.83
C GLU A 274 14.38 5.84 -5.75
N GLY A 275 13.46 6.47 -5.02
CA GLY A 275 12.71 5.84 -3.93
C GLY A 275 13.55 5.60 -2.68
N LEU A 276 14.63 6.38 -2.51
CA LEU A 276 15.54 6.26 -1.36
C LEU A 276 14.95 6.87 -0.09
N LEU A 277 14.20 7.96 -0.25
CA LEU A 277 13.45 8.63 0.80
C LEU A 277 11.97 8.28 0.68
N ASN A 278 11.41 7.63 1.70
CA ASN A 278 9.99 7.29 1.75
C ASN A 278 9.32 7.86 2.99
N VAL A 279 8.12 8.41 2.84
CA VAL A 279 7.30 8.82 3.99
C VAL A 279 6.15 7.84 4.18
N HIS A 280 5.92 7.47 5.44
CA HIS A 280 4.90 6.52 5.84
C HIS A 280 3.83 7.25 6.63
N LEU A 281 2.62 7.25 6.07
CA LEU A 281 1.46 7.88 6.68
C LEU A 281 0.55 6.79 7.24
N ALA A 282 0.17 6.91 8.50
CA ALA A 282 -0.88 6.11 9.12
C ALA A 282 -2.18 6.90 9.23
N ILE A 283 -3.30 6.22 9.38
CA ILE A 283 -4.60 6.83 9.67
C ILE A 283 -5.39 5.89 10.57
N GLN A 284 -6.16 6.44 11.50
CA GLN A 284 -7.12 5.65 12.28
C GLN A 284 -8.23 5.09 11.38
N GLU A 285 -8.64 3.85 11.61
CA GLU A 285 -9.70 3.20 10.83
C GLU A 285 -11.01 4.02 10.84
N GLU A 286 -11.36 4.62 11.99
CA GLU A 286 -12.55 5.47 12.11
C GLU A 286 -12.45 6.70 11.20
N ALA A 287 -11.30 7.36 11.16
CA ALA A 287 -11.08 8.53 10.31
C ALA A 287 -11.10 8.15 8.82
N LEU A 288 -10.52 6.99 8.47
CA LEU A 288 -10.55 6.46 7.12
C LEU A 288 -11.98 6.14 6.67
N ALA A 289 -12.75 5.45 7.51
CA ALA A 289 -14.16 5.13 7.24
C ALA A 289 -15.02 6.39 7.09
N ALA A 290 -14.70 7.46 7.82
CA ALA A 290 -15.35 8.76 7.71
C ALA A 290 -14.84 9.63 6.54
N GLY A 291 -13.90 9.14 5.72
CA GLY A 291 -13.32 9.90 4.61
C GLY A 291 -12.47 11.11 5.06
N ARG A 292 -12.04 11.16 6.32
CA ARG A 292 -11.23 12.25 6.89
C ARG A 292 -9.74 12.04 6.60
N LEU A 293 -9.37 11.98 5.32
CA LEU A 293 -8.01 11.58 4.88
C LEU A 293 -6.89 12.52 5.36
N THR A 294 -7.22 13.75 5.74
CA THR A 294 -6.26 14.70 6.32
C THR A 294 -6.03 14.50 7.82
N ALA A 295 -6.71 13.54 8.47
CA ALA A 295 -6.47 13.15 9.87
C ALA A 295 -5.44 12.00 9.98
N PHE A 296 -4.36 12.09 9.22
CA PHE A 296 -3.27 11.11 9.20
C PHE A 296 -2.25 11.29 10.35
N GLU A 297 -1.26 10.42 10.44
CA GLU A 297 -0.03 10.59 11.22
C GLU A 297 1.17 10.29 10.33
N LEU A 298 2.23 11.10 10.42
CA LEU A 298 3.52 10.78 9.80
C LEU A 298 4.29 9.91 10.79
N VAL A 299 4.40 8.62 10.50
CA VAL A 299 4.87 7.63 11.48
C VAL A 299 6.28 7.14 11.23
N TRP A 300 6.78 7.31 10.00
CA TRP A 300 8.15 6.97 9.65
C TRP A 300 8.62 7.74 8.43
N VAL A 301 9.92 8.03 8.42
CA VAL A 301 10.66 8.53 7.26
C VAL A 301 11.83 7.58 7.06
N ASP A 302 11.89 6.98 5.88
CA ASP A 302 12.89 5.98 5.50
C ASP A 302 13.94 6.59 4.61
N TYR A 303 15.22 6.24 4.81
CA TYR A 303 16.35 6.83 4.09
C TYR A 303 17.24 5.80 3.38
N ASP A 304 16.99 4.50 3.58
CA ASP A 304 17.75 3.38 3.02
C ASP A 304 17.14 2.82 1.73
N GLY A 305 16.01 3.37 1.29
CA GLY A 305 15.30 2.99 0.08
C GLY A 305 14.44 1.75 0.21
N ALA A 306 13.47 1.64 -0.70
CA ALA A 306 12.54 0.53 -0.78
C ALA A 306 13.22 -0.72 -1.32
#